data_AF-A0A379S7Z2-F1
#
_entry.id   AF-A0A379S7Z2-F1
#
_cell.length_a   1.000
_cell.length_b   1.000
_cell.length_c   1.000
_cell.angle_alpha   90.00
_cell.angle_beta   90.00
_cell.angle_gamma   90.00
#
_symmetry.space_group_name_H-M   'P 1'
#
loop_
_entity.id
_entity.type
_entity.pdbx_description
1 polymer ?
#
loop_
_entity_poly.entity_id
_entity_poly.type
_entity_poly.pdbx_seq_one_letter_code
_entity_poly.pdbx_strand_id
1 'polypeptide(L)'
;MLFSFTSVGTIEVGVLYAFISYLSRLNEPLIELTTQQSMLQQAVVAGERVFELMDRPRQRYGSDDTPLQSGAIDIDHLSFAYRDDNLVLQDITLSVPSRSFVALVGHTGSGKSTLASLLMGYYPLTQGEIRLDGREISSLNHRVLRQGVAMVQQDPVVMADTFSGQCDAGARCLRYAGLAGAGNSTTGRTGAQPERRAVYASW
;
A
#
# COMPACT_ATOMS: atom_id res chain seq x y z
N MET A 1 -5.79 -67.66 21.68
CA MET A 1 -7.17 -68.07 21.99
C MET A 1 -7.74 -67.11 23.02
N LEU A 2 -8.34 -65.99 22.63
CA LEU A 2 -8.87 -65.04 23.62
C LEU A 2 -10.24 -64.43 23.27
N PHE A 3 -10.89 -64.89 22.19
CA PHE A 3 -12.25 -64.45 21.85
C PHE A 3 -13.02 -65.63 21.21
N SER A 4 -13.91 -66.29 21.96
CA SER A 4 -14.85 -67.26 21.42
C SER A 4 -16.21 -67.10 22.12
N PHE A 5 -17.26 -66.82 21.35
CA PHE A 5 -18.62 -66.76 21.88
C PHE A 5 -19.17 -68.18 22.06
N THR A 6 -19.14 -68.72 23.27
CA THR A 6 -19.97 -69.87 23.65
C THR A 6 -21.32 -69.41 24.19
N SER A 7 -22.36 -70.17 23.83
CA SER A 7 -23.76 -69.89 24.08
C SER A 7 -24.13 -69.82 25.57
N VAL A 8 -24.85 -68.75 25.93
CA VAL A 8 -25.67 -68.54 27.14
C VAL A 8 -24.89 -68.34 28.45
N GLY A 9 -24.63 -67.06 28.79
CA GLY A 9 -24.72 -66.61 30.19
C GLY A 9 -23.50 -65.97 30.84
N THR A 10 -22.28 -66.11 30.29
CA THR A 10 -21.07 -65.54 30.90
C THR A 10 -20.34 -64.63 29.94
N ILE A 11 -20.39 -63.32 30.20
CA ILE A 11 -19.59 -62.32 29.48
C ILE A 11 -18.11 -62.65 29.73
N GLU A 12 -17.37 -63.05 28.69
CA GLU A 12 -15.92 -63.24 28.81
C GLU A 12 -15.26 -61.89 29.14
N VAL A 13 -14.29 -61.91 30.06
CA VAL A 13 -13.56 -60.72 30.53
C VAL A 13 -12.96 -59.91 29.35
N GLY A 14 -12.63 -60.56 28.24
CA GLY A 14 -12.15 -59.91 27.01
C GLY A 14 -13.19 -59.02 26.32
N VAL A 15 -14.48 -59.39 26.33
CA VAL A 15 -15.56 -58.59 25.72
C VAL A 15 -15.84 -57.36 26.58
N LEU A 16 -15.83 -57.51 27.91
CA LEU A 16 -15.96 -56.38 28.83
C LEU A 16 -14.77 -55.41 28.69
N TYR A 17 -13.55 -55.93 28.57
CA TYR A 17 -12.35 -55.11 28.33
C TYR A 17 -12.41 -54.36 26.99
N ALA A 18 -12.81 -55.03 25.91
CA ALA A 18 -13.00 -54.40 24.60
C ALA A 18 -14.07 -53.29 24.67
N PHE A 19 -15.19 -53.54 25.35
CA PHE A 19 -16.26 -52.57 25.53
C PHE A 19 -15.81 -51.33 26.31
N ILE A 20 -15.15 -51.52 27.46
CA ILE A 20 -14.59 -50.43 28.26
C ILE A 20 -13.54 -49.64 27.46
N SER A 21 -12.69 -50.34 26.70
CA SER A 21 -11.70 -49.71 25.84
C SER A 21 -12.35 -48.86 24.74
N TYR A 22 -13.44 -49.33 24.13
CA TYR A 22 -14.19 -48.54 23.14
C TYR A 22 -14.85 -47.32 23.76
N LEU A 23 -15.48 -47.45 24.94
CA LEU A 23 -16.06 -46.30 25.65
C LEU A 23 -15.01 -45.25 25.99
N SER A 24 -13.82 -45.67 26.43
CA SER A 24 -12.74 -44.74 26.73
C SER A 24 -12.23 -44.00 25.47
N ARG A 25 -12.18 -44.68 24.31
CA ARG A 25 -11.77 -44.07 23.04
C ARG A 25 -12.77 -43.07 22.48
N LEU A 26 -14.03 -43.11 22.89
CA LEU A 26 -15.05 -42.15 22.47
C LEU A 26 -14.97 -40.82 23.22
N ASN A 27 -14.36 -40.79 24.40
CA ASN A 27 -14.28 -39.57 25.21
C ASN A 27 -13.32 -38.53 24.61
N GLU A 28 -12.17 -38.95 24.08
CA GLU A 28 -11.17 -38.07 23.47
C GLU A 28 -11.70 -37.25 22.29
N PRO A 29 -12.32 -37.85 21.24
CA PRO A 29 -12.82 -37.09 20.10
C PRO A 29 -13.97 -36.12 20.48
N LEU A 30 -14.76 -36.42 21.51
CA LEU A 30 -15.78 -35.49 21.99
C LEU A 30 -15.16 -34.22 22.62
N ILE A 31 -14.08 -34.39 23.37
CA ILE A 31 -13.32 -33.27 23.94
C ILE A 31 -12.64 -32.47 22.80
N GLU A 32 -12.06 -33.16 21.82
CA GLU A 32 -11.39 -32.53 20.68
C GLU A 32 -12.35 -31.72 19.80
N LEU A 33 -13.58 -32.19 19.56
CA LEU A 33 -14.60 -31.43 18.86
C LEU A 33 -14.96 -30.12 19.59
N THR A 34 -14.97 -30.14 20.92
CA THR A 34 -15.27 -28.96 21.74
C THR A 34 -14.14 -27.92 21.64
N THR A 35 -12.88 -28.36 21.60
CA THR A 35 -11.73 -27.44 21.48
C THR A 35 -11.53 -26.92 20.05
N GLN A 36 -11.89 -27.70 19.02
CA GLN A 36 -11.84 -27.24 17.63
C GLN A 36 -12.86 -26.14 17.29
N GLN A 37 -13.95 -26.02 18.06
CA GLN A 37 -14.97 -25.00 17.84
C GLN A 37 -14.40 -23.57 17.89
N SER A 38 -13.51 -23.28 18.85
CA SER A 38 -12.90 -21.95 18.97
C SER A 38 -11.97 -21.62 17.81
N MET A 39 -11.22 -22.61 17.31
CA MET A 39 -10.34 -22.42 16.15
C MET A 39 -11.13 -22.11 14.87
N LEU A 40 -12.25 -22.80 14.65
CA LEU A 40 -13.13 -22.54 13.50
C LEU A 40 -13.72 -21.14 13.54
N GLN A 41 -14.17 -20.68 14.73
CA GLN A 41 -14.67 -19.32 14.89
C GLN A 41 -13.60 -18.27 14.57
N GLN A 42 -12.37 -18.46 15.03
CA GLN A 42 -11.25 -17.57 14.71
C GLN A 42 -10.93 -17.56 13.22
N ALA A 43 -10.97 -18.73 12.56
CA ALA A 43 -10.74 -18.83 11.12
C ALA A 43 -11.81 -18.09 10.31
N VAL A 44 -13.08 -18.18 10.70
CA VAL A 44 -14.18 -17.45 10.05
C VAL A 44 -13.98 -15.93 10.18
N VAL A 45 -13.72 -15.42 11.40
CA VAL A 45 -13.50 -13.97 11.63
C VAL A 45 -12.26 -13.46 10.90
N ALA A 46 -11.17 -14.24 10.87
CA ALA A 46 -9.99 -13.89 10.11
C ALA A 46 -10.28 -13.85 8.60
N GLY A 47 -11.06 -14.81 8.10
CA GLY A 47 -11.53 -14.85 6.71
C GLY A 47 -12.34 -13.60 6.35
N GLU A 48 -13.32 -13.23 7.17
CA GLU A 48 -14.13 -12.02 6.98
C GLU A 48 -13.28 -10.76 6.85
N ARG A 49 -12.26 -10.59 7.71
CA ARG A 49 -11.35 -9.42 7.63
C ARG A 49 -10.53 -9.39 6.34
N VAL A 50 -10.10 -10.55 5.85
CA VAL A 50 -9.36 -10.64 4.58
C VAL A 50 -10.28 -10.27 3.41
N PHE A 51 -11.49 -10.81 3.39
CA PHE A 51 -12.47 -10.46 2.36
C PHE A 51 -12.87 -8.99 2.43
N GLU A 52 -13.10 -8.44 3.62
CA GLU A 52 -13.37 -7.01 3.81
C GLU A 52 -12.26 -6.14 3.21
N LEU A 53 -10.99 -6.52 3.43
CA LEU A 53 -9.84 -5.80 2.86
C LEU A 53 -9.76 -5.93 1.33
N MET A 54 -10.00 -7.13 0.79
CA MET A 54 -9.97 -7.38 -0.65
C MET A 54 -11.09 -6.65 -1.40
N ASP A 55 -12.26 -6.53 -0.78
CA ASP A 55 -13.44 -5.88 -1.36
C ASP A 55 -13.40 -4.35 -1.22
N ARG A 56 -12.43 -3.77 -0.49
CA ARG A 56 -12.32 -2.31 -0.40
C ARG A 56 -12.11 -1.70 -1.77
N PRO A 57 -12.81 -0.60 -2.09
CA PRO A 57 -12.66 0.07 -3.36
C PRO A 57 -11.21 0.55 -3.52
N ARG A 58 -10.57 0.09 -4.60
CA ARG A 58 -9.25 0.61 -4.98
C ARG A 58 -9.42 2.05 -5.42
N GLN A 59 -8.57 2.94 -4.91
CA GLN A 59 -8.48 4.30 -5.42
C GLN A 59 -8.20 4.25 -6.92
N ARG A 60 -9.15 4.75 -7.72
CA ARG A 60 -9.03 4.79 -9.17
C ARG A 60 -8.50 6.15 -9.57
N TYR A 61 -7.43 6.10 -10.36
CA TYR A 61 -6.94 7.21 -11.13
C TYR A 61 -7.36 7.01 -12.59
N GLY A 62 -7.31 8.07 -13.39
CA GLY A 62 -7.65 8.01 -14.80
C GLY A 62 -6.68 7.15 -15.63
N SER A 63 -6.87 7.20 -16.94
CA SER A 63 -6.19 6.33 -17.90
C SER A 63 -5.14 7.05 -18.76
N ASP A 64 -4.85 8.32 -18.46
CA ASP A 64 -3.87 9.07 -19.23
C ASP A 64 -2.44 8.61 -18.90
N ASP A 65 -1.84 7.90 -19.86
CA ASP A 65 -0.48 7.38 -19.80
C ASP A 65 0.57 8.32 -20.42
N THR A 66 0.17 9.53 -20.85
CA THR A 66 1.12 10.45 -21.47
C THR A 66 2.06 11.06 -20.41
N PRO A 67 3.38 10.97 -20.62
CA PRO A 67 4.38 11.41 -19.63
C PRO A 67 4.30 12.91 -19.37
N LEU A 68 4.59 13.32 -18.12
CA LEU A 68 4.77 14.73 -17.78
C LEU A 68 6.01 15.28 -18.51
N GLN A 69 5.93 16.50 -19.02
CA GLN A 69 6.99 17.15 -19.79
C GLN A 69 7.64 18.31 -19.05
N SER A 70 6.83 19.18 -18.41
CA SER A 70 7.32 20.44 -17.87
C SER A 70 7.35 20.48 -16.35
N GLY A 71 6.46 19.73 -15.70
CA GLY A 71 6.27 19.74 -14.25
C GLY A 71 5.63 21.03 -13.75
N ALA A 72 4.80 21.71 -14.56
CA ALA A 72 4.00 22.85 -14.08
C ALA A 72 2.92 22.34 -13.12
N ILE A 73 2.68 23.05 -12.03
CA ILE A 73 1.67 22.68 -11.03
C ILE A 73 0.74 23.86 -10.84
N ASP A 74 -0.56 23.64 -11.04
CA ASP A 74 -1.60 24.61 -10.77
C ASP A 74 -2.59 24.04 -9.76
N ILE A 75 -2.87 24.80 -8.71
CA ILE A 75 -3.79 24.48 -7.64
C ILE A 75 -4.83 25.60 -7.61
N ASP A 76 -6.11 25.23 -7.70
CA ASP A 76 -7.22 26.16 -7.80
C ASP A 76 -8.25 25.88 -6.69
N HIS A 77 -8.41 26.86 -5.77
CA HIS A 77 -9.36 26.84 -4.65
C HIS A 77 -9.41 25.49 -3.87
N LEU A 78 -8.23 24.93 -3.59
CA LEU A 78 -8.10 23.60 -2.98
C LEU A 78 -8.50 23.61 -1.51
N SER A 79 -9.49 22.77 -1.16
CA SER A 79 -9.90 22.51 0.23
C SER A 79 -9.92 21.01 0.51
N PHE A 80 -9.29 20.59 1.61
CA PHE A 80 -9.10 19.17 1.92
C PHE A 80 -9.17 18.87 3.42
N ALA A 81 -9.80 17.74 3.75
CA ALA A 81 -9.91 17.16 5.08
C ALA A 81 -9.63 15.66 5.04
N TYR A 82 -8.92 15.11 6.03
CA TYR A 82 -8.72 13.66 6.15
C TYR A 82 -9.98 12.91 6.61
N ARG A 83 -10.82 13.61 7.36
CA ARG A 83 -12.14 13.19 7.85
C ARG A 83 -13.05 14.40 7.74
N ASP A 84 -14.30 14.18 7.38
CA ASP A 84 -15.26 15.25 7.02
C ASP A 84 -15.41 16.36 8.09
N ASP A 85 -14.99 16.10 9.33
CA ASP A 85 -15.15 17.01 10.46
C ASP A 85 -14.06 18.11 10.57
N ASN A 86 -12.91 18.02 9.86
CA ASN A 86 -11.82 19.00 10.05
C ASN A 86 -11.00 19.30 8.78
N LEU A 87 -11.24 20.48 8.21
CA LEU A 87 -10.51 21.02 7.05
C LEU A 87 -9.08 21.39 7.43
N VAL A 88 -8.11 20.65 6.88
CA VAL A 88 -6.67 20.88 7.07
C VAL A 88 -6.15 21.91 6.07
N LEU A 89 -6.68 21.90 4.85
CA LEU A 89 -6.38 22.90 3.82
C LEU A 89 -7.68 23.62 3.46
N GLN A 90 -7.62 24.94 3.35
CA GLN A 90 -8.76 25.79 3.09
C GLN A 90 -8.38 26.79 2.00
N ASP A 91 -9.08 26.73 0.88
CA ASP A 91 -9.02 27.66 -0.24
C ASP A 91 -7.59 28.04 -0.71
N ILE A 92 -6.77 27.03 -0.98
CA ILE A 92 -5.40 27.24 -1.44
C ILE A 92 -5.38 27.38 -2.96
N THR A 93 -4.87 28.51 -3.43
CA THR A 93 -4.58 28.75 -4.84
C THR A 93 -3.09 29.02 -5.02
N LEU A 94 -2.43 28.24 -5.88
CA LEU A 94 -0.99 28.32 -6.12
C LEU A 94 -0.70 27.90 -7.55
N SER A 95 0.09 28.70 -8.27
CA SER A 95 0.63 28.34 -9.58
C SER A 95 2.15 28.30 -9.50
N VAL A 96 2.73 27.16 -9.85
CA VAL A 96 4.16 26.88 -9.87
C VAL A 96 4.58 26.66 -11.32
N PRO A 97 5.32 27.60 -11.93
CA PRO A 97 5.75 27.46 -13.31
C PRO A 97 6.77 26.32 -13.45
N SER A 98 6.85 25.74 -14.64
CA SER A 98 7.79 24.67 -14.97
C SER A 98 9.22 25.05 -14.60
N ARG A 99 9.98 24.10 -14.06
CA ARG A 99 11.39 24.26 -13.66
C ARG A 99 11.67 25.36 -12.62
N SER A 100 10.66 25.76 -11.85
CA SER A 100 10.84 26.68 -10.73
C SER A 100 11.14 25.94 -9.42
N PHE A 101 11.71 26.68 -8.46
CA PHE A 101 11.94 26.19 -7.11
C PHE A 101 11.05 26.98 -6.16
N VAL A 102 10.17 26.27 -5.45
CA VAL A 102 9.23 26.85 -4.50
C VAL A 102 9.43 26.19 -3.15
N ALA A 103 9.53 27.01 -2.10
CA ALA A 103 9.59 26.56 -0.71
C ALA A 103 8.26 26.87 -0.02
N LEU A 104 7.65 25.85 0.58
CA LEU A 104 6.46 25.99 1.42
C LEU A 104 6.87 26.14 2.88
N VAL A 105 6.69 27.33 3.44
CA VAL A 105 7.03 27.64 4.85
C VAL A 105 5.75 27.93 5.63
N GLY A 106 5.68 27.45 6.87
CA GLY A 106 4.53 27.68 7.74
C GLY A 106 4.69 26.96 9.08
N HIS A 107 3.83 27.28 10.04
CA HIS A 107 3.88 26.67 11.38
C HIS A 107 3.62 25.15 11.35
N THR A 108 4.05 24.42 12.37
CA THR A 108 3.70 23.00 12.51
C THR A 108 2.17 22.86 12.52
N GLY A 109 1.64 21.88 11.77
CA GLY A 109 0.20 21.70 11.60
C GLY A 109 -0.47 22.56 10.51
N SER A 110 0.26 23.43 9.82
CA SER A 110 -0.31 24.27 8.74
C SER A 110 -0.68 23.53 7.44
N GLY A 111 -0.70 22.19 7.44
CA GLY A 111 -1.09 21.39 6.28
C GLY A 111 -0.04 21.19 5.19
N LYS A 112 1.21 21.64 5.33
CA LYS A 112 2.25 21.48 4.29
C LYS A 112 2.49 20.02 3.88
N SER A 113 2.59 19.11 4.86
CA SER A 113 2.76 17.68 4.58
C SER A 113 1.52 17.07 3.90
N THR A 114 0.34 17.62 4.20
CA THR A 114 -0.92 17.26 3.53
C THR A 114 -0.89 17.69 2.08
N LEU A 115 -0.44 18.92 1.78
CA LEU A 115 -0.29 19.40 0.40
C LEU A 115 0.69 18.51 -0.39
N ALA A 116 1.83 18.15 0.19
CA ALA A 116 2.77 17.22 -0.44
C ALA A 116 2.13 15.84 -0.71
N SER A 117 1.31 15.33 0.21
CA SER A 117 0.60 14.06 0.04
C SER A 117 -0.45 14.11 -1.08
N LEU A 118 -1.12 15.26 -1.25
CA LEU A 118 -2.07 15.49 -2.34
C LEU A 118 -1.37 15.60 -3.70
N LEU A 119 -0.25 16.32 -3.77
CA LEU A 119 0.57 16.41 -4.99
C LEU A 119 1.12 15.04 -5.43
N MET A 120 1.39 14.14 -4.47
CA MET A 120 1.78 12.76 -4.74
C MET A 120 0.61 11.86 -5.18
N GLY A 121 -0.64 12.36 -5.12
CA GLY A 121 -1.83 11.56 -5.42
C GLY A 121 -2.06 10.44 -4.40
N TYR A 122 -1.81 10.68 -3.11
CA TYR A 122 -2.13 9.71 -2.06
C TYR A 122 -3.59 9.76 -1.61
N TYR A 123 -4.25 10.91 -1.78
CA TYR A 123 -5.66 11.08 -1.43
C TYR A 123 -6.43 11.67 -2.61
N PRO A 124 -7.69 11.28 -2.80
CA PRO A 124 -8.57 11.95 -3.76
C PRO A 124 -8.89 13.37 -3.27
N LEU A 125 -9.12 14.27 -4.21
CA LEU A 125 -9.53 15.64 -3.92
C LEU A 125 -11.03 15.69 -3.64
N THR A 126 -11.41 16.43 -2.60
CA THR A 126 -12.83 16.64 -2.25
C THR A 126 -13.36 17.95 -2.82
N GLN A 127 -12.56 19.03 -2.76
CA GLN A 127 -12.92 20.36 -3.26
C GLN A 127 -11.71 21.06 -3.88
N GLY A 128 -11.96 21.76 -4.98
CA GLY A 128 -10.93 22.39 -5.81
C GLY A 128 -10.26 21.41 -6.77
N GLU A 129 -9.23 21.88 -7.46
CA GLU A 129 -8.56 21.12 -8.51
C GLU A 129 -7.04 21.25 -8.42
N ILE A 130 -6.33 20.17 -8.74
CA ILE A 130 -4.87 20.16 -8.92
C ILE A 130 -4.58 19.71 -10.33
N ARG A 131 -3.87 20.53 -11.10
CA ARG A 131 -3.41 20.24 -12.45
C ARG A 131 -1.88 20.10 -12.49
N LEU A 132 -1.41 19.08 -13.20
CA LEU A 132 0.00 18.86 -13.52
C LEU A 132 0.16 18.96 -15.05
N ASP A 133 1.02 19.86 -15.52
CA ASP A 133 1.14 20.19 -16.96
C ASP A 133 -0.21 20.51 -17.62
N GLY A 134 -1.09 21.22 -16.90
CA GLY A 134 -2.43 21.58 -17.36
C GLY A 134 -3.45 20.43 -17.35
N ARG A 135 -3.11 19.25 -16.83
CA ARG A 135 -4.00 18.07 -16.74
C ARG A 135 -4.39 17.78 -15.30
N GLU A 136 -5.66 17.48 -15.07
CA GLU A 136 -6.16 17.07 -13.75
C GLU A 136 -5.41 15.88 -13.17
N ILE A 137 -4.98 15.97 -11.91
CA ILE A 137 -4.26 14.89 -11.23
C ILE A 137 -5.08 13.59 -11.15
N SER A 138 -6.40 13.71 -11.04
CA SER A 138 -7.37 12.59 -11.03
C SER A 138 -7.44 11.87 -12.38
N SER A 139 -7.15 12.56 -13.48
CA SER A 139 -7.20 12.02 -14.85
C SER A 139 -5.94 11.24 -15.26
N LEU A 140 -4.81 11.51 -14.60
CA LEU A 140 -3.52 10.90 -14.87
C LEU A 140 -3.46 9.47 -14.36
N ASN A 141 -2.82 8.56 -15.09
CA ASN A 141 -2.49 7.25 -14.57
C ASN A 141 -1.47 7.37 -13.42
N HIS A 142 -1.67 6.59 -12.35
CA HIS A 142 -0.71 6.44 -11.25
C HIS A 142 0.73 6.18 -11.69
N ARG A 143 0.93 5.44 -12.79
CA ARG A 143 2.27 5.19 -13.32
C ARG A 143 2.95 6.49 -13.74
N VAL A 144 2.23 7.36 -14.46
CA VAL A 144 2.74 8.67 -14.92
C VAL A 144 3.05 9.56 -13.72
N LEU A 145 2.16 9.62 -12.73
CA LEU A 145 2.35 10.39 -11.49
C LEU A 145 3.61 9.95 -10.73
N ARG A 146 3.79 8.64 -10.51
CA ARG A 146 4.95 8.09 -9.78
C ARG A 146 6.27 8.22 -10.55
N GLN A 147 6.20 8.31 -11.87
CA GLN A 147 7.38 8.58 -12.70
C GLN A 147 7.68 10.08 -12.68
N GLY A 148 6.70 10.95 -12.88
CA GLY A 148 6.94 12.38 -12.99
C GLY A 148 7.24 13.10 -11.67
N VAL A 149 6.85 12.54 -10.52
CA VAL A 149 7.04 13.17 -9.20
C VAL A 149 7.94 12.32 -8.32
N ALA A 150 9.00 12.93 -7.81
CA ALA A 150 9.88 12.33 -6.82
C ALA A 150 9.73 13.06 -5.48
N MET A 151 9.55 12.30 -4.40
CA MET A 151 9.46 12.83 -3.04
C MET A 151 10.61 12.30 -2.20
N VAL A 152 11.26 13.20 -1.46
CA VAL A 152 12.23 12.85 -0.44
C VAL A 152 11.56 13.04 0.92
N GLN A 153 11.52 11.98 1.71
CA GLN A 153 10.95 12.00 3.07
C GLN A 153 12.03 12.41 4.07
N GLN A 154 11.63 13.02 5.19
CA GLN A 154 12.56 13.34 6.29
C GLN A 154 13.12 12.12 6.97
N ASP A 155 12.26 11.14 7.24
CA ASP A 155 12.60 9.87 7.85
C ASP A 155 12.60 8.81 6.74
N PRO A 156 13.72 8.65 6.01
CA PRO A 156 13.79 7.69 4.92
C PRO A 156 13.68 6.27 5.47
N VAL A 157 12.75 5.50 4.91
CA VAL A 157 12.68 4.06 5.16
C VAL A 157 13.78 3.37 4.36
N VAL A 158 14.73 2.76 5.07
CA VAL A 158 15.81 1.96 4.47
C VAL A 158 15.33 0.51 4.39
N MET A 159 15.42 -0.09 3.22
CA MET A 159 15.10 -1.51 3.03
C MET A 159 16.17 -2.37 3.69
N ALA A 160 15.81 -3.58 4.13
CA ALA A 160 16.75 -4.58 4.62
C ALA A 160 17.55 -5.19 3.44
N ASP A 161 18.29 -4.36 2.73
CA ASP A 161 19.10 -4.67 1.56
C ASP A 161 20.47 -3.97 1.71
N THR A 162 21.40 -4.27 0.82
CA THR A 162 22.66 -3.57 0.68
C THR A 162 22.44 -2.10 0.30
N PHE A 163 23.40 -1.25 0.68
CA PHE A 163 23.39 0.16 0.30
C PHE A 163 23.28 0.36 -1.23
N SER A 164 23.94 -0.51 -2.02
CA SER A 164 23.81 -0.48 -3.48
C SER A 164 22.38 -0.78 -3.94
N GLY A 165 21.73 -1.79 -3.36
CA GLY A 165 20.33 -2.12 -3.68
C GLY A 165 19.37 -0.98 -3.36
N GLN A 166 19.58 -0.29 -2.23
CA GLN A 166 18.82 0.90 -1.84
C GLN A 166 19.01 2.05 -2.86
N CYS A 167 20.27 2.34 -3.24
CA CYS A 167 20.57 3.37 -4.24
C CYS A 167 20.01 3.00 -5.62
N ASP A 168 20.07 1.74 -6.03
CA ASP A 168 19.56 1.30 -7.32
C ASP A 168 18.04 1.33 -7.39
N ALA A 169 17.34 1.00 -6.30
CA ALA A 169 15.88 1.18 -6.20
C ALA A 169 15.49 2.66 -6.39
N GLY A 170 16.18 3.57 -5.71
CA GLY A 170 15.98 5.02 -5.86
C GLY A 170 16.36 5.53 -7.26
N ALA A 171 17.51 5.13 -7.80
CA ALA A 171 18.00 5.55 -9.11
C ALA A 171 17.15 5.00 -10.25
N ARG A 172 16.55 3.82 -10.09
CA ARG A 172 15.56 3.28 -11.02
C ARG A 172 14.29 4.11 -10.99
N CYS A 173 13.81 4.53 -9.81
CA CYS A 173 12.71 5.48 -9.68
C CYS A 173 13.00 6.81 -10.41
N LEU A 174 14.19 7.37 -10.20
CA LEU A 174 14.64 8.61 -10.84
C LEU A 174 14.94 8.46 -12.34
N ARG A 175 15.34 7.28 -12.82
CA ARG A 175 15.55 7.01 -14.25
C ARG A 175 14.22 6.90 -15.00
N TYR A 176 13.20 6.28 -14.39
CA TYR A 176 11.86 6.24 -14.97
C TYR A 176 11.20 7.63 -15.04
N ALA A 177 11.55 8.54 -14.13
CA ALA A 177 11.15 9.95 -14.19
C ALA A 177 11.71 10.74 -15.38
N GLY A 178 12.81 10.27 -15.97
CA GLY A 178 13.57 11.00 -17.00
C GLY A 178 13.63 10.32 -18.37
N LEU A 179 12.85 9.26 -18.63
CA LEU A 179 12.99 8.46 -19.87
C LEU A 179 11.66 8.19 -20.58
N ALA A 180 10.98 9.28 -20.97
CA ALA A 180 10.08 9.27 -22.14
C ALA A 180 10.55 10.24 -23.24
N GLY A 181 11.87 10.36 -23.41
CA GLY A 181 12.47 11.28 -24.37
C GLY A 181 13.97 11.03 -24.61
N ALA A 182 14.38 9.79 -24.83
CA ALA A 182 15.69 9.52 -25.45
C ALA A 182 15.64 8.16 -26.14
N GLY A 183 15.21 8.17 -27.40
CA GLY A 183 15.40 7.04 -28.30
C GLY A 183 16.89 6.77 -28.53
N ASN A 184 17.19 5.49 -28.73
CA ASN A 184 18.39 4.92 -29.32
C ASN A 184 19.43 5.92 -29.88
N SER A 185 20.58 6.01 -29.21
CA SER A 185 21.86 6.17 -29.90
C SER A 185 23.00 5.71 -29.00
N THR A 186 23.65 4.64 -29.43
CA THR A 186 24.96 4.18 -28.99
C THR A 186 26.03 5.27 -29.18
N THR A 187 27.09 5.18 -28.36
CA THR A 187 28.45 5.70 -28.59
C THR A 187 28.75 7.11 -28.07
N GLY A 188 29.85 7.23 -27.31
CA GLY A 188 30.64 8.47 -27.26
C GLY A 188 30.88 9.05 -25.86
N ARG A 189 32.16 9.03 -25.45
CA ARG A 189 32.70 9.65 -24.23
C ARG A 189 32.53 11.18 -24.23
N THR A 190 32.63 11.73 -23.02
CA THR A 190 33.21 13.04 -22.64
C THR A 190 32.22 14.21 -22.44
N GLY A 191 32.25 14.76 -21.22
CA GLY A 191 32.01 16.19 -20.97
C GLY A 191 30.59 16.60 -20.58
N ALA A 192 30.52 17.46 -19.56
CA ALA A 192 29.36 18.21 -19.07
C ALA A 192 28.32 17.40 -18.26
N GLN A 193 28.49 17.47 -16.95
CA GLN A 193 27.53 17.06 -15.93
C GLN A 193 26.40 18.11 -15.86
N PRO A 194 25.15 17.80 -16.26
CA PRO A 194 24.06 18.73 -16.09
C PRO A 194 23.59 18.67 -14.63
N GLU A 195 23.62 19.81 -13.95
CA GLU A 195 23.12 19.98 -12.59
C GLU A 195 21.66 19.49 -12.50
N ARG A 196 21.47 18.30 -11.93
CA ARG A 196 20.15 17.77 -11.57
C ARG A 196 19.71 18.47 -10.29
N ARG A 197 18.90 19.53 -10.42
CA ARG A 197 18.34 20.25 -9.28
C ARG A 197 17.12 19.50 -8.76
N ALA A 198 17.30 18.85 -7.62
CA ALA A 198 16.26 18.14 -6.88
C ALA A 198 15.32 19.14 -6.20
N VAL A 199 14.03 18.82 -6.16
CA VAL A 199 13.06 19.50 -5.30
C VAL A 199 13.39 19.11 -3.85
N TYR A 200 14.02 20.03 -3.13
CA TYR A 200 14.27 19.91 -1.70
C TYR A 200 13.03 20.36 -0.93
N ALA A 201 12.31 19.40 -0.36
CA ALA A 201 11.52 19.65 0.83
C ALA A 201 12.41 19.36 2.04
N SER A 202 13.26 20.34 2.43
CA SER A 202 13.78 20.34 3.80
C SER A 202 12.70 20.94 4.68
N TRP A 203 12.30 20.26 5.75
CA TRP A 203 11.57 20.91 6.82
C TRP A 203 12.55 21.55 7.80
#